data_AF-A0A0D3LF73-F1
#
_entry.id   AF-A0A0D3LF73-F1
#
_cell.length_a   1.000
_cell.length_b   1.000
_cell.length_c   1.000
_cell.angle_alpha   90.00
_cell.angle_beta   90.00
_cell.angle_gamma   90.00
#
_symmetry.space_group_name_H-M   'P 1'
#
loop_
_entity.id
_entity.type
_entity.pdbx_description
1 polymer ?
#
loop_
_entity_poly.entity_id
_entity_poly.type
_entity_poly.pdbx_seq_one_letter_code
_entity_poly.pdbx_strand_id
1 'polypeptide(L)' 'MYIEVTSANKPMLVNLEAVQHIEPNSEGIKIVMASGFTIKTEDYSYTQIIDILGKHGHIAKPQVSNSSDSSEVRRRN' A
#
# COMPACT_ATOMS: atom_id res chain seq x y z
N MET A 1 3.12 14.48 5.92
CA MET A 1 4.47 14.28 5.30
C MET A 1 4.30 13.95 3.82
N TYR A 2 5.21 14.40 2.95
CA TYR A 2 5.14 14.11 1.51
C TYR A 2 6.35 13.31 1.02
N ILE A 3 6.12 12.41 0.06
CA ILE A 3 7.17 11.80 -0.77
C ILE A 3 6.96 12.18 -2.23
N GLU A 4 8.05 12.36 -2.96
CA GLU A 4 8.01 12.48 -4.42
C GLU A 4 8.09 11.08 -5.03
N VAL A 5 7.20 10.82 -5.99
CA VAL A 5 7.13 9.59 -6.75
C VAL A 5 6.88 9.91 -8.21
N THR A 6 7.31 9.04 -9.11
CA THR A 6 6.99 9.10 -10.54
C THR A 6 5.86 8.13 -10.82
N SER A 7 4.77 8.65 -11.38
CA SER A 7 3.61 7.86 -11.79
C SER A 7 3.22 8.25 -13.22
N ALA A 8 3.14 7.27 -14.10
CA ALA A 8 2.87 7.48 -15.53
C ALA A 8 3.81 8.52 -16.17
N ASN A 9 5.12 8.42 -15.88
CA ASN A 9 6.17 9.33 -16.35
C ASN A 9 6.01 10.80 -15.91
N LYS A 10 5.26 11.06 -14.83
CA LYS A 10 5.10 12.38 -14.25
C LYS A 10 5.46 12.38 -12.77
N PRO A 11 6.23 13.37 -12.28
CA PRO A 11 6.49 13.51 -10.86
C PRO A 11 5.20 13.91 -10.14
N MET A 12 4.97 13.30 -8.98
CA MET A 12 3.81 13.52 -8.12
C MET A 12 4.24 13.56 -6.66
N LEU A 13 3.63 14.45 -5.89
CA LEU A 13 3.79 14.48 -4.44
C LEU A 13 2.67 13.69 -3.77
N VAL A 14 3.03 12.69 -2.98
CA VAL A 14 2.10 11.85 -2.24
C VAL A 14 2.07 12.29 -0.79
N ASN A 15 0.92 12.70 -0.29
CA ASN A 15 0.74 12.94 1.14
C ASN A 15 0.58 11.60 1.88
N LEU A 16 1.59 11.19 2.64
CA LEU A 16 1.58 9.93 3.38
C LEU A 16 0.47 9.83 4.43
N GLU A 17 0.00 10.96 4.96
CA GLU A 17 -1.11 11.00 5.93
C GLU A 17 -2.46 10.64 5.30
N ALA A 18 -2.57 10.80 3.98
CA ALA A 18 -3.76 10.46 3.21
C ALA A 18 -3.67 9.06 2.58
N VAL A 19 -2.62 8.29 2.85
CA VAL A 19 -2.49 6.90 2.38
C VAL A 19 -3.37 5.99 3.22
N GLN A 20 -4.25 5.23 2.56
CA GLN A 20 -5.12 4.25 3.20
C GLN A 20 -4.41 2.90 3.34
N HIS A 21 -3.85 2.40 2.25
CA HIS A 21 -3.09 1.15 2.19
C HIS A 21 -2.18 1.15 0.96
N ILE A 22 -1.25 0.20 0.92
CA ILE A 22 -0.34 -0.02 -0.19
C ILE A 22 -0.40 -1.48 -0.63
N GLU A 23 -0.25 -1.70 -1.94
CA GLU A 23 -0.30 -3.02 -2.57
C GLU A 23 0.91 -3.18 -3.52
N PRO A 24 1.52 -4.37 -3.60
CA PRO A 24 2.43 -4.67 -4.70
C PRO A 24 1.67 -4.70 -6.02
N ASN A 25 2.28 -4.21 -7.09
CA ASN A 25 1.74 -4.21 -8.45
C ASN A 25 2.80 -4.80 -9.42
N SER A 26 2.38 -5.27 -10.59
CA SER A 26 3.30 -5.83 -11.60
C SER A 26 4.37 -4.84 -12.09
N GLU A 27 4.12 -3.54 -11.90
CA GLU A 27 4.97 -2.43 -12.33
C GLU A 27 5.52 -1.62 -11.13
N GLY A 28 5.63 -2.25 -9.94
CA GLY A 28 6.13 -1.59 -8.73
C GLY A 28 5.12 -1.62 -7.58
N ILE A 29 4.72 -0.45 -7.08
CA ILE A 29 3.80 -0.31 -5.95
C ILE A 29 2.57 0.47 -6.38
N LYS A 30 1.42 0.06 -5.87
CA LYS A 30 0.16 0.81 -5.92
C LYS A 30 -0.12 1.39 -4.53
N ILE A 31 -0.13 2.71 -4.44
CA ILE A 31 -0.50 3.47 -3.25
C ILE A 31 -1.98 3.85 -3.38
N VAL A 32 -2.80 3.43 -2.44
CA VAL A 32 -4.22 3.75 -2.41
C VAL A 32 -4.47 4.83 -1.37
N MET A 33 -4.98 5.96 -1.83
CA MET A 33 -5.30 7.12 -1.00
C MET A 33 -6.68 6.96 -0.37
N ALA A 34 -6.90 7.58 0.79
CA ALA A 34 -8.20 7.59 1.46
C ALA A 34 -9.34 8.21 0.62
N SER A 35 -9.00 9.03 -0.37
CA SER A 35 -9.94 9.57 -1.36
C SER A 35 -10.41 8.53 -2.41
N GLY A 36 -9.83 7.34 -2.42
CA GLY A 36 -10.02 6.32 -3.46
C GLY A 36 -9.11 6.49 -4.68
N PHE A 37 -8.29 7.55 -4.73
CA PHE A 37 -7.30 7.73 -5.79
C PHE A 37 -6.15 6.73 -5.65
N THR A 38 -5.65 6.21 -6.76
CA THR A 38 -4.55 5.23 -6.78
C THR A 38 -3.36 5.77 -7.55
N ILE A 39 -2.18 5.67 -6.95
CA ILE A 39 -0.90 6.08 -7.55
C ILE A 39 -0.07 4.84 -7.78
N LYS A 40 0.47 4.66 -9.00
CA LYS A 40 1.37 3.57 -9.33
C LYS A 40 2.77 4.14 -9.49
N THR A 41 3.76 3.57 -8.81
CA THR A 41 5.15 4.03 -8.88
C THR A 41 6.13 2.88 -8.77
N GLU A 42 7.27 3.01 -9.44
CA GLU A 42 8.40 2.08 -9.40
C GLU A 42 9.62 2.65 -8.65
N ASP A 43 9.51 3.89 -8.17
CA ASP A 43 10.62 4.63 -7.53
C ASP A 43 11.05 4.01 -6.19
N TYR A 44 10.15 3.24 -5.57
CA TYR A 44 10.38 2.58 -4.30
C TYR A 44 9.97 1.12 -4.37
N SER A 45 10.64 0.29 -3.57
CA SER A 45 10.22 -1.07 -3.25
C SER A 45 9.17 -1.07 -2.14
N TYR A 46 8.33 -2.11 -2.11
CA TYR A 46 7.24 -2.24 -1.15
C TYR A 46 7.73 -2.06 0.30
N THR A 47 8.85 -2.69 0.63
CA THR A 47 9.50 -2.59 1.95
C THR A 47 9.94 -1.16 2.27
N GLN A 48 10.50 -0.43 1.30
CA GLN A 48 10.91 0.97 1.52
C GLN A 48 9.72 1.87 1.86
N ILE A 49 8.59 1.72 1.19
CA ILE A 49 7.39 2.51 1.51
C ILE A 49 6.86 2.13 2.90
N ILE A 50 6.84 0.85 3.27
CA ILE A 50 6.49 0.42 4.64
C ILE A 50 7.42 1.05 5.67
N ASP A 51 8.73 1.01 5.44
CA ASP A 51 9.71 1.57 6.37
C ASP A 51 9.56 3.08 6.53
N ILE A 52 9.31 3.80 5.44
CA ILE A 52 9.03 5.25 5.47
C ILE A 52 7.77 5.50 6.32
N LEU A 53 6.67 4.82 6.00
CA LEU A 53 5.41 4.98 6.72
C LEU A 53 5.56 4.62 8.22
N GLY A 54 6.23 3.52 8.53
CA GLY A 54 6.51 3.05 9.88
C GLY A 54 7.38 4.01 10.70
N LYS A 55 8.45 4.57 10.12
CA LYS A 55 9.30 5.60 10.78
C LYS A 55 8.52 6.85 11.16
N HIS A 56 7.46 7.15 10.43
CA HIS A 56 6.62 8.33 10.65
C HIS A 56 5.33 8.01 11.43
N GLY A 57 5.25 6.83 12.06
CA GLY A 57 4.10 6.45 12.89
C GLY A 57 2.82 6.16 12.09
N HIS A 58 2.92 6.12 10.76
CA HIS A 58 1.82 5.77 9.87
C HIS A 58 1.89 4.28 9.55
N ILE A 59 0.98 3.50 10.11
CA ILE A 59 0.81 2.11 9.69
C ILE A 59 -0.21 2.15 8.54
N ALA A 60 0.21 2.48 7.32
CA ALA A 60 -0.62 2.11 6.17
C ALA A 60 -0.70 0.60 6.24
N LYS A 61 -1.89 0.09 6.49
CA LYS A 61 -2.07 -1.36 6.66
C LYS A 61 -1.58 -1.98 5.35
N PRO A 62 -0.59 -2.89 5.37
CA PRO A 62 -0.39 -3.79 4.26
C PRO A 62 -1.77 -4.29 3.89
N GLN A 63 -2.16 -4.21 2.62
CA GLN A 63 -3.32 -4.97 2.20
C GLN A 63 -2.90 -6.44 2.27
N VAL A 64 -2.98 -7.02 3.46
CA VAL A 64 -2.97 -8.47 3.62
C VAL A 64 -4.15 -8.93 2.79
N SER A 65 -3.84 -9.60 1.69
CA SER A 65 -4.81 -10.35 0.92
C SER A 65 -5.63 -11.12 1.93
N ASN A 66 -6.90 -10.75 2.07
CA ASN A 66 -7.84 -11.54 2.83
C ASN A 66 -8.09 -12.77 1.95
N SER A 67 -7.13 -13.69 1.95
CA SER A 67 -7.34 -15.06 1.52
C SER A 67 -8.48 -15.53 2.39
N SER A 68 -9.67 -15.61 1.82
CA SER A 68 -10.81 -16.24 2.44
C SER A 68 -10.42 -17.68 2.77
N ASP A 69 -9.88 -17.93 3.95
CA ASP A 69 -9.97 -19.27 4.55
C ASP A 69 -11.28 -19.35 5.33
N SER A 70 -12.38 -19.31 4.57
CA SER A 70 -13.66 -19.81 5.03
C SER A 70 -13.72 -21.29 4.66
N SER A 71 -13.04 -22.16 5.41
CA SER A 71 -13.30 -23.61 5.42
C SER A 71 -12.69 -24.37 6.61
N GLU A 72 -12.65 -23.84 7.83
CA GLU A 72 -12.57 -24.75 9.00
C GLU A 72 -13.98 -25.17 9.42
N VAL A 73 -14.56 -26.07 8.62
CA VAL A 73 -15.67 -26.92 9.04
C VAL A 73 -15.19 -27.69 10.27
N ARG A 74 -15.59 -27.20 11.44
CA ARG A 74 -15.45 -27.93 12.70
C ARG A 74 -16.41 -29.12 12.67
N ARG A 75 -16.08 -30.18 11.92
CA ARG A 75 -16.64 -31.52 12.11
C ARG A 75 -16.24 -31.93 13.53
N ARG A 76 -17.14 -31.71 14.48
CA ARG A 76 -17.03 -32.34 15.78
C ARG A 76 -17.65 -33.73 15.65
N ASN A 77 -16.79 -34.73 15.82
CA ASN A 77 -17.07 -36.14 16.02
C ASN A 77 -18.21 -36.36 17.03
#